data_AF-A0A2D7XDG2-F1
#
_entry.id   AF-A0A2D7XDG2-F1
#
_cell.length_a   1.000
_cell.length_b   1.000
_cell.length_c   1.000
_cell.angle_alpha   90.00
_cell.angle_beta   90.00
_cell.angle_gamma   90.00
#
_symmetry.space_group_name_H-M   'P 1'
#
loop_
_entity.id
_entity.type
_entity.pdbx_description
1 polymer ?
#
loop_
_entity_poly.entity_id
_entity_poly.type
_entity_poly.pdbx_seq_one_letter_code
_entity_poly.pdbx_strand_id
1 'polypeptide(L)'
;MVLVLMSEEKNIKTDYDYSRQTYYDLIEKGREGLEDMMEVARSSEHPRAYEVLSGMIKNISDVNDKLMDLNKKQKDINKEEVKQVGNTTNNVFLGSTADLQKLLQQDENIIDVTPDRELSRKS
;
A
#
# COMPACT_ATOMS: atom_id res chain seq x y z
N MET A 1 -19.05 -2.08 -18.98
CA MET A 1 -18.25 -2.53 -17.82
C MET A 1 -17.12 -1.55 -17.50
N VAL A 2 -16.26 -1.19 -18.46
CA VAL A 2 -15.16 -0.21 -18.25
C VAL A 2 -15.64 1.18 -17.78
N LEU A 3 -16.77 1.68 -18.29
CA LEU A 3 -17.34 2.96 -17.86
C LEU A 3 -17.81 3.01 -16.40
N VAL A 4 -18.18 1.86 -15.81
CA VAL A 4 -18.68 1.81 -14.42
C VAL A 4 -17.51 1.91 -13.44
N LEU A 5 -16.43 1.17 -13.71
CA LEU A 5 -15.21 1.15 -12.88
C LEU A 5 -14.55 2.54 -12.79
N MET A 6 -14.45 3.28 -13.89
CA MET A 6 -13.94 4.66 -13.88
C MET A 6 -14.80 5.62 -13.04
N SER A 7 -16.10 5.35 -12.90
CA SER A 7 -16.96 6.16 -12.02
C SER A 7 -16.77 5.80 -10.55
N GLU A 8 -16.58 4.51 -10.24
CA GLU A 8 -16.38 4.02 -8.87
C GLU A 8 -15.04 4.51 -8.29
N GLU A 9 -13.95 4.43 -9.04
CA GLU A 9 -12.65 4.96 -8.59
C GLU A 9 -12.69 6.48 -8.33
N LYS A 10 -13.42 7.22 -9.19
CA LYS A 10 -13.60 8.66 -9.02
C LYS A 10 -14.41 8.98 -7.77
N ASN A 11 -15.42 8.18 -7.45
CA ASN A 11 -16.22 8.33 -6.24
C ASN A 11 -15.37 8.04 -4.99
N ILE A 12 -14.63 6.93 -4.97
CA ILE A 12 -13.76 6.55 -3.83
C ILE A 12 -12.74 7.64 -3.51
N LYS A 13 -12.07 8.18 -4.53
CA LYS A 13 -11.09 9.26 -4.33
C LYS A 13 -11.75 10.52 -3.77
N THR A 14 -12.92 10.89 -4.32
CA THR A 14 -13.66 12.09 -3.89
C THR A 14 -14.10 11.96 -2.42
N ASP A 15 -14.63 10.80 -2.05
CA ASP A 15 -15.09 10.52 -0.68
C ASP A 15 -13.92 10.52 0.32
N TYR A 16 -12.77 9.97 -0.08
CA TYR A 16 -11.55 10.02 0.71
C TYR A 16 -11.07 11.46 0.92
N ASP A 17 -10.96 12.25 -0.15
CA ASP A 17 -10.48 13.64 -0.07
C ASP A 17 -11.42 14.49 0.78
N TYR A 18 -12.74 14.33 0.62
CA TYR A 18 -13.74 15.02 1.44
C TYR A 18 -13.66 14.61 2.91
N SER A 19 -13.56 13.32 3.20
CA SER A 19 -13.44 12.81 4.57
C SER A 19 -12.16 13.31 5.24
N ARG A 20 -11.04 13.29 4.50
CA ARG A 20 -9.75 13.77 4.97
C ARG A 20 -9.78 15.26 5.28
N GLN A 21 -10.37 16.08 4.41
CA GLN A 21 -10.55 17.50 4.66
C GLN A 21 -11.39 17.75 5.90
N THR A 22 -12.51 17.02 6.03
CA THR A 22 -13.39 17.13 7.20
C THR A 22 -12.63 16.83 8.50
N TYR A 23 -11.80 15.80 8.52
CA TYR A 23 -11.00 15.48 9.71
C TYR A 23 -9.96 16.56 10.02
N TYR A 24 -9.30 17.15 9.02
CA TYR A 24 -8.40 18.28 9.26
C TYR A 24 -9.14 19.48 9.84
N ASP A 25 -10.29 19.84 9.27
CA ASP A 25 -11.10 20.96 9.77
C ASP A 25 -11.55 20.74 11.22
N LEU A 26 -11.92 19.51 11.58
CA LEU A 26 -12.30 19.16 12.95
C LEU A 26 -11.11 19.24 13.92
N ILE A 27 -9.93 18.81 13.50
CA ILE A 27 -8.71 18.89 14.33
C ILE A 27 -8.32 20.35 14.53
N GLU A 28 -8.33 21.17 13.48
CA GLU A 28 -7.99 22.60 13.54
C GLU A 28 -8.92 23.33 14.51
N LYS A 29 -10.23 23.24 14.29
CA LYS A 29 -11.25 23.86 15.16
C LYS A 29 -11.23 23.31 16.57
N GLY A 30 -10.93 22.01 16.72
CA GLY A 30 -10.77 21.38 18.02
C GLY A 30 -9.58 21.95 18.79
N ARG A 31 -8.45 22.20 18.12
CA ARG A 31 -7.27 22.82 18.73
C ARG A 31 -7.51 24.26 19.13
N GLU A 32 -8.15 25.06 18.28
CA GLU A 32 -8.57 26.43 18.63
C GLU A 32 -9.47 26.42 19.87
N GLY A 33 -10.52 25.59 19.89
CA GLY A 33 -11.41 25.50 21.05
C GLY A 33 -10.72 24.95 22.30
N LEU A 34 -9.71 24.10 22.17
CA LEU A 34 -8.89 23.65 23.30
C LEU A 34 -8.08 24.78 23.92
N GLU A 35 -7.52 25.67 23.10
CA GLU A 35 -6.77 26.82 23.57
C GLU A 35 -7.66 27.77 24.37
N ASP A 36 -8.85 28.09 23.84
CA ASP A 36 -9.86 28.88 24.54
C ASP A 36 -10.28 28.23 25.86
N MET A 37 -10.55 26.93 25.85
CA MET A 37 -10.97 26.20 27.06
C MET A 37 -9.84 26.10 28.09
N MET A 38 -8.59 26.07 27.65
CA MET A 38 -7.43 26.09 28.55
C MET A 38 -7.31 27.44 29.27
N GLU A 39 -7.60 28.56 28.59
CA GLU A 39 -7.67 29.87 29.24
C GLU A 39 -8.82 29.95 30.25
N VAL A 40 -10.00 29.45 29.90
CA VAL A 40 -11.16 29.37 30.81
C VAL A 40 -10.85 28.47 32.02
N ALA A 41 -10.21 27.32 31.81
CA ALA A 41 -9.86 26.40 32.90
C ALA A 41 -8.83 27.01 33.87
N ARG A 42 -7.83 27.74 33.35
CA ARG A 42 -6.87 28.48 34.17
C ARG A 42 -7.52 29.62 34.94
N SER A 43 -8.37 30.41 34.27
CA SER A 43 -8.99 31.59 34.87
C SER A 43 -10.07 31.24 35.90
N SER A 44 -10.82 30.17 35.67
CA SER A 44 -11.89 29.75 36.59
C SER A 44 -11.39 28.94 37.78
N GLU A 45 -10.18 28.35 37.70
CA GLU A 45 -9.62 27.39 38.65
C GLU A 45 -10.61 26.27 39.05
N HIS A 46 -11.63 26.03 38.23
CA HIS A 46 -12.75 25.17 38.59
C HIS A 46 -12.48 23.73 38.12
N PRO A 47 -12.56 22.70 38.98
CA PRO A 47 -12.27 21.31 38.61
C PRO A 47 -13.05 20.82 37.38
N ARG A 48 -14.31 21.25 37.25
CA ARG A 48 -15.16 20.93 36.09
C ARG A 48 -14.59 21.41 34.75
N ALA A 49 -13.90 22.56 34.71
CA ALA A 49 -13.33 23.09 33.48
C ALA A 49 -12.18 22.20 32.98
N TYR A 50 -11.34 21.70 33.88
CA TYR A 50 -10.28 20.75 33.57
C TYR A 50 -10.81 19.39 33.10
N GLU A 51 -11.94 18.94 33.66
CA GLU A 51 -12.60 17.72 33.21
C GLU A 51 -13.08 17.86 31.76
N VAL A 52 -13.77 18.96 31.44
CA VAL A 52 -14.21 19.25 30.07
C VAL A 52 -13.01 19.35 29.13
N LEU A 53 -11.94 20.04 29.54
CA LEU A 53 -10.70 20.15 28.78
C LEU A 53 -10.10 18.76 28.47
N SER A 54 -10.03 17.88 29.47
CA SER A 54 -9.54 16.50 29.26
C SER A 54 -10.41 15.71 28.28
N GLY A 55 -11.74 15.92 28.31
CA GLY A 55 -12.67 15.33 27.36
C GLY A 55 -12.48 15.86 25.95
N MET A 56 -12.24 17.17 25.79
CA MET A 56 -11.93 17.78 24.49
C MET A 56 -10.62 17.23 23.90
N ILE A 57 -9.57 17.11 24.72
CA ILE A 57 -8.29 16.52 24.30
C ILE A 57 -8.51 15.10 23.79
N LYS A 58 -9.25 14.27 24.54
CA LYS A 58 -9.56 12.90 24.14
C LYS A 58 -10.33 12.87 22.81
N ASN A 59 -11.35 13.70 22.65
CA ASN A 59 -12.13 13.74 21.41
C ASN A 59 -11.26 14.11 20.20
N ILE A 60 -10.30 15.02 20.35
CA ILE A 60 -9.37 15.40 19.28
C ILE A 60 -8.39 14.28 18.97
N SER A 61 -7.87 13.58 19.98
CA SER A 61 -7.08 12.36 19.77
C SER A 61 -7.86 11.30 18.99
N ASP A 62 -9.11 11.03 19.37
CA ASP A 62 -9.96 10.04 18.69
C ASP A 62 -10.23 10.43 17.22
N VAL A 63 -10.38 11.73 16.92
CA VAL A 63 -10.53 12.25 15.55
C VAL A 63 -9.23 12.07 14.75
N ASN A 64 -8.08 12.32 15.37
CA ASN A 64 -6.77 12.12 14.73
C ASN A 64 -6.51 10.63 14.42
N ASP A 65 -6.88 9.73 15.32
CA ASP A 65 -6.76 8.28 15.09
C ASP A 65 -7.63 7.84 13.90
N LYS A 66 -8.85 8.36 13.79
CA LYS A 66 -9.74 8.12 12.64
C LYS A 66 -9.14 8.63 11.33
N LEU A 67 -8.48 9.78 11.34
CA LEU A 67 -7.74 10.29 10.18
C LEU A 67 -6.60 9.35 9.79
N MET A 68 -5.84 8.83 10.76
CA MET A 68 -4.78 7.85 10.48
C MET A 68 -5.34 6.56 9.88
N ASP A 69 -6.45 6.06 10.41
CA ASP A 69 -7.11 4.85 9.89
C ASP A 69 -7.70 5.07 8.49
N LEU A 70 -8.23 6.26 8.20
CA LEU A 70 -8.64 6.64 6.84
C LEU A 70 -7.45 6.54 5.87
N ASN A 71 -6.29 7.08 6.24
CA ASN A 71 -5.09 7.02 5.41
C ASN A 71 -4.60 5.57 5.19
N LYS A 72 -4.67 4.71 6.22
CA LYS A 72 -4.34 3.28 6.09
C LYS A 72 -5.28 2.58 5.13
N LYS A 73 -6.60 2.75 5.30
CA LYS A 73 -7.62 2.15 4.42
C LYS A 73 -7.45 2.59 2.99
N GLN A 74 -7.14 3.87 2.75
CA GLN A 74 -6.85 4.36 1.40
C GLN A 74 -5.61 3.69 0.81
N LYS A 75 -4.56 3.49 1.59
CA LYS A 75 -3.37 2.75 1.13
C LYS A 75 -3.69 1.30 0.82
N ASP A 76 -4.54 0.65 1.61
CA ASP A 76 -4.92 -0.75 1.41
C ASP A 76 -5.87 -0.93 0.22
N ILE A 77 -6.77 0.02 -0.05
CA ILE A 77 -7.60 0.05 -1.29
C ILE A 77 -6.71 0.24 -2.53
N ASN A 78 -5.67 1.08 -2.43
CA ASN A 78 -4.75 1.34 -3.54
C ASN A 78 -3.62 0.30 -3.68
N LYS A 79 -3.48 -0.63 -2.73
CA LYS A 79 -2.67 -1.82 -2.98
C LYS A 79 -3.46 -2.68 -3.94
N GLU A 80 -3.10 -2.60 -5.22
CA GLU A 80 -3.32 -3.73 -6.11
C GLU A 80 -2.81 -4.96 -5.36
N GLU A 81 -3.66 -5.98 -5.22
CA GLU A 81 -3.22 -7.29 -4.77
C GLU A 81 -2.02 -7.63 -5.64
N VAL A 82 -0.81 -7.48 -5.09
CA VAL A 82 0.38 -8.07 -5.66
C VAL A 82 0.03 -9.53 -5.62
N LYS A 83 -0.53 -10.05 -6.72
CA LYS A 83 -0.82 -11.46 -6.91
C LYS A 83 0.47 -12.11 -6.49
N GLN A 84 0.42 -12.77 -5.34
CA GLN A 84 1.55 -13.47 -4.79
C GLN A 84 1.94 -14.44 -5.91
N VAL A 85 2.98 -14.10 -6.66
CA VAL A 85 3.42 -14.89 -7.81
C VAL A 85 3.71 -16.24 -7.19
N GLY A 86 2.85 -17.22 -7.50
CA GLY A 86 2.79 -18.48 -6.79
C GLY A 86 4.19 -19.06 -6.67
N ASN A 87 4.54 -19.53 -5.47
CA ASN A 87 5.79 -20.20 -5.11
C ASN A 87 6.74 -20.34 -6.30
N THR A 88 7.67 -19.41 -6.47
CA THR A 88 8.76 -19.60 -7.43
C THR A 88 9.59 -20.77 -6.93
N THR A 89 9.27 -21.99 -7.39
CA THR A 89 10.06 -23.18 -7.11
C THR A 89 11.38 -23.03 -7.85
N ASN A 90 12.34 -22.41 -7.19
CA ASN A 90 13.69 -22.25 -7.69
C ASN A 90 14.34 -23.64 -7.60
N ASN A 91 14.29 -24.41 -8.69
CA ASN A 91 14.95 -25.71 -8.79
C ASN A 91 16.47 -25.47 -8.88
N VAL A 92 17.10 -25.18 -7.74
CA VAL A 92 18.55 -25.05 -7.63
C VAL A 92 19.14 -26.45 -7.70
N PHE A 93 19.84 -26.76 -8.80
CA PHE A 93 20.60 -27.99 -8.93
C PHE A 93 21.91 -27.86 -8.14
N LEU A 94 22.01 -28.56 -7.01
CA LEU A 94 23.26 -28.68 -6.26
C LEU A 94 24.05 -29.89 -6.81
N GLY A 95 24.96 -29.61 -7.75
CA GLY A 95 25.85 -30.61 -8.33
C GLY A 95 26.92 -29.96 -9.20
N SER A 96 27.83 -30.77 -9.75
CA SER A 96 28.87 -30.25 -10.65
C SER A 96 28.28 -29.93 -12.03
N THR A 97 28.94 -29.05 -12.78
CA THR A 97 28.56 -28.78 -14.18
C THR A 97 28.59 -30.03 -15.05
N ALA A 98 29.40 -31.03 -14.71
CA ALA A 98 29.46 -32.31 -15.41
C ALA A 98 28.20 -33.17 -15.15
N ASP A 99 27.62 -33.08 -13.95
CA ASP A 99 26.40 -33.82 -13.61
C ASP A 99 25.16 -33.21 -14.26
N LEU A 100 25.13 -31.86 -14.39
CA LEU A 100 24.13 -31.16 -15.20
C LEU A 100 24.19 -31.60 -16.68
N GLN A 101 25.40 -31.70 -17.24
CA GLN A 101 25.57 -32.11 -18.64
C GLN A 101 25.11 -33.55 -18.89
N LYS A 102 25.36 -34.48 -17.95
CA LYS A 102 24.86 -35.86 -18.05
C LYS A 102 23.34 -35.93 -17.97
N LEU A 103 22.73 -35.15 -17.07
CA LEU A 103 21.27 -35.07 -16.95
C LEU A 103 20.62 -34.55 -18.23
N LEU A 104 21.18 -33.48 -18.82
CA LEU A 104 20.70 -32.90 -20.08
C LEU A 104 20.90 -33.83 -21.29
N GLN A 105 21.90 -34.71 -21.25
CA GLN A 105 22.16 -35.72 -22.30
C GLN A 105 21.27 -36.95 -22.17
N GLN A 106 20.63 -37.17 -21.02
CA GLN A 106 19.66 -38.27 -20.82
C GLN A 106 18.27 -37.94 -21.37
N ASP A 107 17.91 -36.67 -21.48
CA ASP A 107 16.70 -36.23 -22.18
C ASP A 107 16.94 -36.29 -23.70
N GLU A 108 16.27 -37.22 -24.39
CA GLU A 108 16.48 -37.55 -25.82
C GLU A 108 16.12 -36.44 -26.83
N ASN A 109 15.79 -35.22 -26.38
CA ASN A 109 15.44 -34.09 -27.24
C ASN A 109 16.64 -33.18 -27.52
N ILE A 110 17.73 -33.74 -28.03
CA ILE A 110 18.90 -32.97 -28.46
C ILE A 110 18.58 -32.32 -29.80
N ILE A 111 18.33 -31.01 -29.80
CA ILE A 111 18.20 -30.21 -31.02
C ILE A 111 19.61 -29.96 -31.55
N ASP A 112 20.00 -30.69 -32.61
CA ASP A 112 21.25 -30.47 -33.32
C ASP A 112 21.16 -29.16 -34.13
N VAL A 113 21.89 -28.13 -33.68
CA VAL A 113 22.02 -26.84 -34.37
C VAL A 113 23.39 -26.78 -35.03
N THR A 114 23.65 -27.71 -35.95
CA THR A 114 24.78 -27.58 -36.85
C THR A 114 24.42 -26.56 -37.95
N PRO A 115 25.15 -25.42 -38.08
CA PRO A 115 24.90 -24.48 -39.15
C PRO A 115 25.31 -25.12 -40.47
N ASP A 116 24.37 -25.25 -41.41
CA ASP A 116 24.65 -25.62 -42.79
C ASP A 116 25.58 -24.57 -43.41
N ARG A 117 26.89 -24.83 -43.41
CA ARG A 117 27.83 -24.08 -44.22
C ARG A 117 27.61 -24.50 -45.66
N GLU A 118 26.76 -23.78 -46.37
CA GLU A 118 26.74 -23.83 -47.83
C GLU A 118 28.13 -23.46 -48.36
N LEU A 119 28.90 -24.48 -48.74
CA LEU A 119 30.12 -24.32 -49.50
C LEU A 119 29.74 -23.85 -50.91
N SER A 120 29.69 -22.53 -51.12
CA SER A 120 29.77 -21.97 -52.46
C SER A 120 31.16 -22.24 -53.03
N ARG A 121 31.33 -23.41 -53.66
CA ARG A 121 32.32 -23.62 -54.71
C ARG A 121 31.60 -23.47 -56.03
N LYS A 122 31.89 -22.40 -56.76
CA LYS A 122 31.86 -22.43 -58.22
C LYS A 122 33.18 -21.95 -58.80
N SER A 123 33.59 -22.73 -59.79
CA SER A 123 34.77 -22.64 -60.65
C SER A 123 34.91 -21.34 -61.39
#